data_AF-A0A193FVX2-F1
#
_entry.id   AF-A0A193FVX2-F1
#
_cell.length_a   1.000
_cell.length_b   1.000
_cell.length_c   1.000
_cell.angle_alpha   90.00
_cell.angle_beta   90.00
_cell.angle_gamma   90.00
#
_symmetry.space_group_name_H-M   'P 1'
#
loop_
_entity.id
_entity.type
_entity.pdbx_description
1 polymer ?
#
loop_
_entity_poly.entity_id
_entity_poly.type
_entity_poly.pdbx_seq_one_letter_code
_entity_poly.pdbx_strand_id
1 'polypeptide(L)'
;MISGRRGTGPATRPAKDAQDDAFGHGERGGEKRGPSLKARAVGYLSRREYARSELARKLAPHADDPAVLDALLDDLEREGWLSTRRFAESLVHRRAERQGAARIVQELRQHGVDESQIGELRDTLRATEYDRAVAVWNKRYGERPTDRAAYAKQARFLASRGFAHDVIRRVLGDDGED
;
A
#
# COMPACT_ATOMS: atom_id res chain seq x y z
N MET A 1 -21.15 84.22 -45.36
CA MET A 1 -22.14 84.19 -44.26
C MET A 1 -21.46 83.61 -43.03
N ILE A 2 -21.34 84.42 -41.98
CA ILE A 2 -20.66 84.14 -40.71
C ILE A 2 -21.73 83.95 -39.64
N SER A 3 -21.63 82.90 -38.83
CA SER A 3 -22.00 82.81 -37.40
C SER A 3 -21.85 81.35 -36.98
N GLY A 4 -21.33 80.93 -35.83
CA GLY A 4 -20.97 81.60 -34.59
C GLY A 4 -20.73 80.49 -33.55
N ARG A 5 -19.70 80.65 -32.72
CA ARG A 5 -19.17 79.68 -31.73
C ARG A 5 -20.09 79.45 -30.52
N ARG A 6 -19.89 78.33 -29.82
CA ARG A 6 -19.47 78.18 -28.38
C ARG A 6 -19.46 76.67 -28.05
N GLY A 7 -18.35 76.04 -27.66
CA GLY A 7 -17.68 76.10 -26.34
C GLY A 7 -18.42 75.17 -25.37
N THR A 8 -17.89 74.04 -24.89
CA THR A 8 -16.84 73.93 -23.85
C THR A 8 -16.31 72.48 -23.73
N GLY A 9 -15.02 72.31 -23.40
CA GLY A 9 -14.37 71.01 -23.12
C GLY A 9 -14.72 70.41 -21.74
N PRO A 10 -13.97 69.42 -21.20
CA PRO A 10 -12.51 69.44 -21.16
C PRO A 10 -11.79 68.14 -21.59
N ALA A 11 -10.49 68.33 -21.74
CA ALA A 11 -9.42 67.39 -22.08
C ALA A 11 -9.43 66.07 -21.32
N THR A 12 -8.94 64.99 -21.97
CA THR A 12 -7.79 64.19 -21.49
C THR A 12 -7.19 63.38 -22.66
N ARG A 13 -5.88 63.48 -22.86
CA ARG A 13 -4.97 62.51 -23.52
C ARG A 13 -3.81 62.30 -22.52
N PRO A 14 -3.01 61.21 -22.53
CA PRO A 14 -2.88 60.15 -23.55
C PRO A 14 -2.76 58.69 -23.01
N ALA A 15 -2.77 57.74 -23.96
CA ALA A 15 -2.12 56.41 -24.03
C ALA A 15 -1.71 55.62 -22.76
N LYS A 16 -2.08 54.32 -22.73
CA LYS A 16 -1.10 53.22 -22.62
C LYS A 16 -1.74 51.85 -22.86
N ASP A 17 -1.12 51.06 -23.72
CA ASP A 17 -1.24 49.61 -23.71
C ASP A 17 -0.90 49.06 -22.32
N ALA A 18 -1.77 48.22 -21.77
CA ALA A 18 -1.48 47.29 -20.70
C ALA A 18 -2.49 46.15 -20.75
N GLN A 19 -2.00 45.01 -21.22
CA GLN A 19 -2.47 43.68 -20.87
C GLN A 19 -2.65 43.63 -19.34
N ASP A 20 -3.80 43.17 -18.85
CA ASP A 20 -3.94 42.27 -17.68
C ASP A 20 -5.42 42.10 -17.28
N ASP A 21 -5.72 40.85 -16.92
CA ASP A 21 -6.80 40.38 -16.05
C ASP A 21 -8.27 40.61 -16.44
N ALA A 22 -8.88 39.54 -16.98
CA ALA A 22 -10.30 39.27 -16.80
C ALA A 22 -10.57 37.76 -16.72
N PHE A 23 -10.34 37.17 -15.55
CA PHE A 23 -10.98 35.91 -15.15
C PHE A 23 -12.49 36.18 -14.97
N GLY A 24 -13.26 35.95 -16.04
CA GLY A 24 -14.70 36.12 -16.07
C GLY A 24 -15.45 34.78 -16.13
N HIS A 25 -16.13 34.47 -15.03
CA HIS A 25 -17.41 33.73 -14.87
C HIS A 25 -17.43 32.28 -15.41
N GLY A 26 -17.76 31.24 -14.64
CA GLY A 26 -18.76 31.15 -13.59
C GLY A 26 -19.78 30.10 -14.00
N GLU A 27 -19.60 28.86 -13.55
CA GLU A 27 -20.67 27.85 -13.53
C GLU A 27 -20.73 27.18 -12.15
N ARG A 28 -21.82 27.48 -11.44
CA ARG A 28 -22.28 26.76 -10.26
C ARG A 28 -22.91 25.45 -10.73
N GLY A 29 -22.16 24.36 -10.60
CA GLY A 29 -22.66 22.99 -10.74
C GLY A 29 -21.95 22.12 -9.72
N GLY A 30 -22.54 21.98 -8.52
CA GLY A 30 -22.06 21.11 -7.46
C GLY A 30 -22.25 19.64 -7.82
N GLU A 31 -21.54 19.15 -8.82
CA GLU A 31 -21.36 17.72 -9.02
C GLU A 31 -20.55 17.22 -7.82
N LYS A 32 -21.02 16.16 -7.14
CA LYS A 32 -20.27 15.52 -6.06
C LYS A 32 -19.00 14.89 -6.66
N ARG A 33 -17.99 15.73 -6.95
CA ARG A 33 -16.66 15.28 -7.30
C ARG A 33 -16.16 14.51 -6.09
N GLY A 34 -16.06 13.19 -6.24
CA GLY A 34 -15.54 12.34 -5.19
C GLY A 34 -14.15 12.81 -4.74
N PRO A 35 -13.63 12.27 -3.63
CA PRO A 35 -12.32 12.69 -3.12
C PRO A 35 -11.24 12.63 -4.20
N SER A 36 -10.33 13.61 -4.19
CA SER A 36 -9.17 13.65 -5.09
C SER A 36 -8.29 12.40 -4.94
N LEU A 37 -7.45 12.08 -5.93
CA LEU A 37 -6.57 10.93 -5.88
C LEU A 37 -5.64 10.97 -4.65
N LYS A 38 -5.08 12.14 -4.33
CA LYS A 38 -4.28 12.36 -3.11
C LYS A 38 -5.11 12.16 -1.84
N ALA A 39 -6.34 12.69 -1.77
CA ALA A 39 -7.21 12.49 -0.61
C ALA A 39 -7.56 11.00 -0.40
N ARG A 40 -7.78 10.25 -1.48
CA ARG A 40 -7.98 8.79 -1.42
C ARG A 40 -6.74 8.07 -0.91
N ALA A 41 -5.56 8.42 -1.43
CA ALA A 41 -4.29 7.84 -1.03
C ALA A 41 -4.03 8.06 0.47
N VAL A 42 -4.16 9.31 0.94
CA VAL A 42 -4.04 9.63 2.37
C VAL A 42 -5.05 8.86 3.21
N GLY A 43 -6.30 8.75 2.75
CA GLY A 43 -7.30 7.94 3.44
C GLY A 43 -6.93 6.46 3.55
N TYR A 44 -6.26 5.87 2.55
CA TYR A 44 -5.73 4.51 2.68
C TYR A 44 -4.59 4.48 3.71
N LEU A 45 -3.57 5.31 3.50
CA LEU A 45 -2.34 5.35 4.31
C LEU A 45 -2.61 5.69 5.79
N SER A 46 -3.69 6.41 6.10
CA SER A 46 -4.08 6.71 7.48
C SER A 46 -4.58 5.48 8.26
N ARG A 47 -4.89 4.38 7.57
CA ARG A 47 -5.45 3.16 8.21
C ARG A 47 -4.38 2.10 8.47
N ARG A 48 -3.40 1.99 7.58
CA ARG A 48 -2.26 1.06 7.69
C ARG A 48 -1.21 1.38 6.63
N GLU A 49 -0.07 0.69 6.74
CA GLU A 49 0.94 0.65 5.69
C GLU A 49 0.46 -0.18 4.48
N TYR A 50 0.81 0.31 3.29
CA TYR A 50 0.50 -0.30 2.00
C TYR A 50 1.79 -0.47 1.20
N ALA A 51 1.87 -1.54 0.41
CA ALA A 51 2.86 -1.61 -0.65
C ALA A 51 2.49 -0.64 -1.77
N ARG A 52 3.50 -0.10 -2.48
CA ARG A 52 3.28 0.73 -3.66
C ARG A 52 2.33 0.07 -4.66
N SER A 53 2.56 -1.21 -4.98
CA SER A 53 1.72 -1.98 -5.90
C SER A 53 0.29 -2.20 -5.41
N GLU A 54 0.08 -2.31 -4.10
CA GLU A 54 -1.25 -2.43 -3.50
C GLU A 54 -2.00 -1.10 -3.60
N LEU A 55 -1.32 0.01 -3.26
CA LEU A 55 -1.90 1.35 -3.32
C LEU A 55 -2.21 1.74 -4.77
N ALA A 56 -1.30 1.47 -5.70
CA ALA A 56 -1.51 1.66 -7.13
C ALA A 56 -2.77 0.94 -7.62
N ARG A 57 -2.93 -0.35 -7.30
CA ARG A 57 -4.12 -1.13 -7.68
C ARG A 57 -5.42 -0.56 -7.11
N LYS A 58 -5.38 0.01 -5.91
CA LYS A 58 -6.55 0.65 -5.27
C LYS A 58 -6.90 2.00 -5.87
N LEU A 59 -5.90 2.73 -6.36
CA LEU A 59 -6.07 4.07 -6.93
C LEU A 59 -6.31 4.04 -8.43
N ALA A 60 -5.89 2.99 -9.15
CA ALA A 60 -6.03 2.86 -10.60
C ALA A 60 -7.47 3.08 -11.11
N PRO A 61 -8.54 2.60 -10.46
CA PRO A 61 -9.92 2.89 -10.89
C PRO A 61 -10.35 4.37 -10.75
N HIS A 62 -9.50 5.22 -10.19
CA HIS A 62 -9.76 6.64 -9.92
C HIS A 62 -8.74 7.57 -10.56
N ALA A 63 -7.79 7.02 -11.31
CA ALA A 63 -6.79 7.77 -12.05
C ALA A 63 -7.12 7.69 -13.53
N ASP A 64 -7.31 8.86 -14.16
CA ASP A 64 -7.59 8.96 -15.60
C ASP A 64 -6.34 8.65 -16.44
N ASP A 65 -5.16 8.88 -15.86
CA ASP A 65 -3.85 8.65 -16.48
C ASP A 65 -2.94 7.85 -15.52
N PRO A 66 -2.40 6.69 -15.96
CA PRO A 66 -1.40 5.95 -15.21
C PRO A 66 -0.16 6.79 -14.82
N ALA A 67 0.28 7.73 -15.66
CA ALA A 67 1.44 8.57 -15.36
C ALA A 67 1.18 9.51 -14.18
N VAL A 68 -0.06 10.03 -14.05
CA VAL A 68 -0.46 10.85 -12.90
C VAL A 68 -0.49 10.02 -11.62
N LEU A 69 -0.92 8.75 -11.69
CA LEU A 69 -0.87 7.84 -10.56
C LEU A 69 0.57 7.55 -10.14
N ASP A 70 1.46 7.23 -11.07
CA ASP A 70 2.85 6.94 -10.77
C ASP A 70 3.56 8.15 -10.15
N ALA A 71 3.35 9.36 -10.70
CA ALA A 71 3.88 10.59 -10.13
C ALA A 71 3.37 10.85 -8.69
N LEU A 72 2.08 10.60 -8.43
CA LEU A 72 1.55 10.71 -7.07
C LEU A 72 2.21 9.69 -6.12
N LEU A 73 2.43 8.45 -6.56
CA LEU A 73 3.10 7.43 -5.74
C LEU A 73 4.55 7.82 -5.44
N ASP A 74 5.26 8.36 -6.43
CA ASP A 74 6.62 8.89 -6.25
C ASP A 74 6.66 10.03 -5.23
N ASP A 75 5.71 10.97 -5.32
CA ASP A 75 5.58 12.06 -4.35
C ASP A 75 5.30 11.53 -2.94
N LEU A 76 4.43 10.53 -2.79
CA LEU A 76 4.11 9.93 -1.49
C LEU A 76 5.31 9.16 -0.90
N GLU A 77 6.14 8.53 -1.73
CA GLU A 77 7.39 7.90 -1.27
C GLU A 77 8.43 8.95 -0.88
N ARG A 78 8.61 10.00 -1.70
CA ARG A 78 9.54 11.10 -1.43
C ARG A 78 9.19 11.87 -0.16
N GLU A 79 7.91 12.12 0.08
CA GLU A 79 7.38 12.74 1.29
C GLU A 79 7.35 11.76 2.49
N GLY A 80 7.66 10.48 2.29
CA GLY A 80 7.74 9.47 3.33
C GLY A 80 6.39 8.92 3.82
N TRP A 81 5.27 9.27 3.18
CA TRP A 81 3.94 8.71 3.48
C TRP A 81 3.84 7.24 3.07
N LEU A 82 4.49 6.86 1.97
CA LEU A 82 4.59 5.48 1.49
C LEU A 82 5.99 4.95 1.77
N SER A 83 6.08 3.74 2.35
CA SER A 83 7.37 3.12 2.66
C SER A 83 7.29 1.60 2.55
N THR A 84 8.03 1.05 1.60
CA THR A 84 8.18 -0.41 1.42
C THR A 84 8.73 -1.08 2.67
N ARG A 85 9.62 -0.41 3.41
CA ARG A 85 10.16 -0.89 4.69
C ARG A 85 9.07 -1.02 5.75
N ARG A 86 8.33 0.06 6.04
CA ARG A 86 7.25 0.03 7.04
C ARG A 86 6.15 -0.94 6.64
N PHE A 87 5.84 -1.04 5.35
CA PHE A 87 4.92 -2.05 4.84
C PHE A 87 5.38 -3.47 5.18
N ALA A 88 6.65 -3.80 4.95
CA ALA A 88 7.18 -5.13 5.22
C ALA A 88 7.11 -5.50 6.70
N GLU A 89 7.54 -4.60 7.58
CA GLU A 89 7.47 -4.78 9.04
C GLU A 89 6.01 -4.96 9.50
N SER A 90 5.10 -4.11 9.02
CA SER A 90 3.67 -4.21 9.31
C SER A 90 3.05 -5.51 8.80
N LEU A 91 3.47 -6.00 7.63
CA LEU A 91 2.99 -7.27 7.09
C LEU A 91 3.45 -8.44 7.96
N VAL A 92 4.75 -8.48 8.31
CA VAL A 92 5.31 -9.50 9.21
C VAL A 92 4.53 -9.54 10.52
N HIS A 93 4.34 -8.38 11.16
CA HIS A 93 3.62 -8.29 12.44
C HIS A 93 2.21 -8.88 12.36
N ARG A 94 1.45 -8.57 11.30
CA ARG A 94 0.07 -9.05 11.12
C ARG A 94 -0.04 -10.52 10.73
N ARG A 95 1.00 -11.10 10.12
CA ARG A 95 0.96 -12.45 9.54
C ARG A 95 1.68 -13.51 10.37
N ALA A 96 2.73 -13.13 11.09
CA ALA A 96 3.64 -14.07 11.77
C ALA A 96 2.91 -15.04 12.70
N GLU A 97 1.88 -14.59 13.42
CA GLU A 97 1.10 -15.43 14.33
C GLU A 97 0.38 -16.60 13.65
N ARG A 98 0.15 -16.55 12.33
CA ARG A 98 -0.72 -17.49 11.61
C ARG A 98 -0.05 -18.16 10.42
N GLN A 99 1.08 -17.63 9.98
CA GLN A 99 1.79 -18.05 8.77
C GLN A 99 3.28 -18.28 9.06
N GLY A 100 3.84 -19.27 8.39
CA GLY A 100 5.27 -19.54 8.44
C GLY A 100 6.07 -18.58 7.56
N ALA A 101 7.39 -18.61 7.75
CA ALA A 101 8.32 -17.67 7.14
C ALA A 101 8.23 -17.69 5.61
N ALA A 102 8.10 -18.87 5.01
CA ALA A 102 8.08 -19.03 3.57
C ALA A 102 6.91 -18.28 2.91
N ARG A 103 5.72 -18.31 3.53
CA ARG A 103 4.53 -17.64 2.99
C ARG A 103 4.65 -16.12 3.09
N ILE A 104 5.15 -15.63 4.22
CA ILE A 104 5.34 -14.20 4.45
C ILE A 104 6.40 -13.64 3.51
N VAL A 105 7.55 -14.32 3.37
CA VAL A 105 8.60 -13.95 2.42
C VAL A 105 8.09 -13.92 0.98
N GLN A 106 7.26 -14.89 0.60
CA GLN A 106 6.64 -14.91 -0.73
C GLN A 106 5.74 -13.69 -0.96
N GLU A 107 4.94 -13.29 0.05
CA GLU A 107 4.08 -12.10 -0.01
C GLU A 107 4.93 -10.81 -0.10
N LEU A 108 6.02 -10.72 0.67
CA LEU A 108 6.98 -9.59 0.61
C LEU A 108 7.58 -9.43 -0.79
N ARG A 109 8.05 -10.52 -1.41
CA ARG A 109 8.61 -10.49 -2.78
C ARG A 109 7.60 -10.03 -3.81
N GLN A 110 6.34 -10.50 -3.72
CA GLN A 110 5.26 -10.06 -4.62
C GLN A 110 4.96 -8.57 -4.51
N HIS A 111 5.27 -7.96 -3.37
CA HIS A 111 5.11 -6.53 -3.12
C HIS A 111 6.37 -5.70 -3.40
N GLY A 112 7.44 -6.31 -3.95
CA GLY A 112 8.65 -5.60 -4.37
C GLY A 112 9.56 -5.19 -3.22
N VAL A 113 9.50 -5.89 -2.10
CA VAL A 113 10.45 -5.69 -0.99
C VAL A 113 11.83 -6.20 -1.42
N ASP A 114 12.87 -5.42 -1.12
CA ASP A 114 14.26 -5.77 -1.47
C ASP A 114 14.75 -7.05 -0.76
N GLU A 115 15.62 -7.82 -1.43
CA GLU A 115 16.07 -9.12 -0.93
C GLU A 115 16.95 -8.98 0.33
N SER A 116 17.67 -7.87 0.53
CA SER A 116 18.42 -7.62 1.76
C SER A 116 17.49 -7.51 2.98
N GLN A 117 16.43 -6.71 2.85
CA GLN A 117 15.42 -6.54 3.89
C GLN A 117 14.62 -7.84 4.11
N ILE A 118 14.33 -8.59 3.04
CA ILE A 118 13.74 -9.92 3.16
C ILE A 118 14.64 -10.87 3.95
N GLY A 119 15.95 -10.80 3.75
CA GLY A 119 16.93 -11.59 4.50
C GLY A 119 16.80 -11.36 6.01
N GLU A 120 16.87 -10.10 6.44
CA GLU A 120 16.74 -9.71 7.86
C GLU A 120 15.42 -10.18 8.48
N LEU A 121 14.30 -9.97 7.77
CA LEU A 121 12.97 -10.36 8.23
C LEU A 121 12.81 -11.89 8.27
N ARG A 122 13.38 -12.61 7.30
CA ARG A 122 13.35 -14.07 7.24
C ARG A 122 14.05 -14.69 8.44
N ASP A 123 15.22 -14.18 8.81
CA ASP A 123 15.99 -14.72 9.92
C ASP A 123 15.26 -14.50 11.25
N THR A 124 14.68 -13.31 11.44
CA THR A 124 13.78 -13.01 12.56
C THR A 124 12.56 -13.95 12.60
N LEU A 125 11.94 -14.20 11.45
CA LEU A 125 10.78 -15.10 11.32
C LEU A 125 11.13 -16.55 11.63
N ARG A 126 12.31 -17.02 11.21
CA ARG A 126 12.81 -18.38 11.46
C ARG A 126 13.07 -18.62 12.95
N ALA A 127 13.64 -17.64 13.65
CA ALA A 127 14.00 -17.75 15.06
C ALA A 127 12.82 -18.11 15.97
N THR A 128 11.61 -17.64 15.64
CA THR A 128 10.39 -17.91 16.43
C THR A 128 9.40 -18.83 15.69
N GLU A 129 9.79 -19.45 14.57
CA GLU A 129 8.87 -20.18 13.70
C GLU A 129 8.26 -21.42 14.36
N TYR A 130 9.06 -22.14 15.17
CA TYR A 130 8.59 -23.31 15.89
C TYR A 130 7.45 -22.99 16.85
N ASP A 131 7.61 -22.00 17.73
CA ASP A 131 6.59 -21.65 18.73
C ASP A 131 5.29 -21.19 18.07
N ARG A 132 5.41 -20.40 16.98
CA ARG A 132 4.24 -19.99 16.20
C ARG A 132 3.55 -21.17 15.52
N ALA A 133 4.31 -22.14 15.00
CA ALA A 133 3.76 -23.35 14.41
C ALA A 133 3.01 -24.19 15.44
N VAL A 134 3.58 -24.39 16.64
CA VAL A 134 2.93 -25.07 17.77
C VAL A 134 1.62 -24.37 18.14
N ALA A 135 1.63 -23.05 18.28
CA ALA A 135 0.42 -22.29 18.62
C ALA A 135 -0.68 -22.44 17.56
N VAL A 136 -0.32 -22.41 16.28
CA VAL A 136 -1.27 -22.61 15.17
C VAL A 136 -1.80 -24.04 15.12
N TRP A 137 -0.93 -25.02 15.36
CA TRP A 137 -1.28 -26.43 15.41
C TRP A 137 -2.23 -26.74 16.58
N ASN A 138 -1.92 -26.25 17.79
CA ASN A 138 -2.74 -26.42 18.99
C ASN A 138 -4.15 -25.87 18.83
N LYS A 139 -4.31 -24.73 18.13
CA LYS A 139 -5.63 -24.15 17.85
C LYS A 139 -6.53 -25.03 16.98
N ARG A 140 -5.97 -25.98 16.21
CA ARG A 140 -6.74 -26.81 15.27
C ARG A 140 -6.79 -28.29 15.65
N TYR A 141 -5.67 -28.84 16.12
CA TYR A 141 -5.51 -30.26 16.37
C TYR A 141 -5.28 -30.53 17.86
N GLY A 142 -4.27 -29.91 18.46
CA GLY A 142 -3.94 -30.07 19.89
C GLY A 142 -3.42 -31.45 20.28
N GLU A 143 -3.51 -32.44 19.40
CA GLU A 143 -3.10 -33.82 19.62
C GLU A 143 -2.23 -34.33 18.47
N ARG A 144 -1.20 -35.10 18.83
CA ARG A 144 -0.27 -35.70 17.86
C ARG A 144 -0.99 -36.69 16.94
N PRO A 145 -0.51 -36.84 15.69
CA PRO A 145 -1.10 -37.80 14.77
C PRO A 145 -0.89 -39.24 15.28
N THR A 146 -1.95 -40.04 15.24
CA THR A 146 -1.93 -41.45 15.67
C THR A 146 -1.59 -42.42 14.52
N ASP A 147 -1.70 -41.96 13.27
CA ASP A 147 -1.41 -42.74 12.08
C ASP A 147 -0.82 -41.87 10.94
N ARG A 148 -0.40 -42.53 9.85
CA ARG A 148 0.19 -41.86 8.68
C ARG A 148 -0.79 -40.91 7.97
N ALA A 149 -2.09 -41.20 7.99
CA ALA A 149 -3.10 -40.37 7.34
C ALA A 149 -3.35 -39.08 8.14
N ALA A 150 -3.41 -39.18 9.46
CA ALA A 150 -3.47 -38.08 10.41
C ALA A 150 -2.22 -37.20 10.30
N TYR A 151 -1.03 -37.82 10.24
CA TYR A 151 0.22 -37.08 10.03
C TYR A 151 0.16 -36.27 8.73
N ALA A 152 -0.17 -36.91 7.61
CA ALA A 152 -0.26 -36.22 6.32
C ALA A 152 -1.28 -35.08 6.33
N LYS A 153 -2.41 -35.24 7.03
CA LYS A 153 -3.42 -34.19 7.20
C LYS A 153 -2.89 -33.00 8.00
N GLN A 154 -2.24 -33.24 9.14
CA GLN A 154 -1.69 -32.18 9.99
C GLN A 154 -0.49 -31.50 9.34
N ALA A 155 0.38 -32.25 8.68
CA ALA A 155 1.53 -31.73 7.93
C ALA A 155 1.10 -30.82 6.78
N ARG A 156 0.13 -31.23 5.95
CA ARG A 156 -0.43 -30.38 4.88
C ARG A 156 -1.05 -29.10 5.42
N PHE A 157 -1.67 -29.15 6.59
CA PHE A 157 -2.23 -27.96 7.23
C PHE A 157 -1.16 -26.91 7.57
N LEU A 158 -0.04 -27.34 8.14
CA LEU A 158 1.07 -26.44 8.47
C LEU A 158 1.83 -26.01 7.21
N ALA A 159 2.08 -26.92 6.27
CA ALA A 159 2.73 -26.62 5.00
C ALA A 159 1.93 -25.61 4.17
N SER A 160 0.60 -25.72 4.13
CA SER A 160 -0.26 -24.73 3.43
C SER A 160 -0.23 -23.34 4.06
N ARG A 161 0.24 -23.22 5.31
CA ARG A 161 0.51 -21.94 5.99
C ARG A 161 1.95 -21.46 5.80
N GLY A 162 2.79 -22.24 5.14
CA GLY A 162 4.18 -21.91 4.81
C GLY A 162 5.17 -22.13 5.95
N PHE A 163 4.84 -22.97 6.94
CA PHE A 163 5.81 -23.40 7.95
C PHE A 163 6.85 -24.32 7.33
N ALA A 164 8.11 -24.19 7.76
CA ALA A 164 9.22 -24.98 7.25
C ALA A 164 9.08 -26.48 7.58
N HIS A 165 9.59 -27.34 6.70
CA HIS A 165 9.39 -28.80 6.80
C HIS A 165 10.01 -29.40 8.07
N ASP A 166 11.21 -28.96 8.45
CA ASP A 166 11.88 -29.28 9.70
C ASP A 166 11.06 -28.88 10.93
N VAL A 167 10.46 -27.69 10.91
CA VAL A 167 9.54 -27.25 11.97
C VAL A 167 8.31 -28.14 12.05
N ILE A 168 7.71 -28.50 10.90
CA ILE A 168 6.53 -29.38 10.84
C ILE A 168 6.84 -30.74 11.47
N ARG A 169 7.94 -31.37 11.08
CA ARG A 169 8.36 -32.67 11.64
C ARG A 169 8.49 -32.61 13.16
N ARG A 170 9.20 -31.60 13.67
CA ARG A 170 9.39 -31.38 15.11
C ARG A 170 8.07 -31.11 15.86
N VAL A 171 7.13 -30.37 15.26
CA VAL A 171 5.80 -30.13 15.85
C VAL A 171 4.99 -31.43 15.95
N LEU A 172 5.06 -32.27 14.92
CA LEU A 172 4.29 -33.51 14.85
C LEU A 172 4.95 -34.69 15.58
N GLY A 173 6.17 -34.52 16.09
CA GLY A 173 6.92 -35.55 16.80
C GLY A 173 7.55 -36.60 15.87
N ASP A 174 7.86 -36.21 14.63
CA ASP A 174 8.64 -36.98 13.67
C ASP A 174 10.11 -36.55 13.78
N ASP A 175 10.67 -36.81 14.96
CA ASP A 175 12.09 -36.65 15.23
C ASP A 175 12.73 -37.94 14.74
N GLY A 176 13.18 -37.95 13.47
CA GLY A 176 13.67 -39.17 12.82
C GLY A 176 14.65 -39.97 13.67
N GLU A 177 14.16 -41.08 14.23
CA GLU A 177 14.95 -42.25 14.55
C GLU A 177 15.00 -43.10 13.27
N ASP A 178 16.04 -42.86 12.47
CA ASP A 178 16.70 -43.91 11.69
C ASP A 178 18.13 -44.06 12.25
#